data_AF-B7QES5-F1
#
_entry.id   AF-B7QES5-F1
#
_cell.length_a   1.000
_cell.length_b   1.000
_cell.length_c   1.000
_cell.angle_alpha   90.00
_cell.angle_beta   90.00
_cell.angle_gamma   90.00
#
_symmetry.space_group_name_H-M   'P 1'
#
loop_
_entity.id
_entity.type
_entity.pdbx_description
1 polymer ?
#
loop_
_entity_poly.entity_id
_entity_poly.type
_entity_poly.pdbx_seq_one_letter_code
_entity_poly.pdbx_strand_id
1 'polypeptide(L)'
;MCIVSDPELKLLEAITQDIGDFVPWEQSSLRGENWQWQEKINQFKNCLEDVLLRPPPLLEGNETVCPRTWDGWSCWDDTLPGHTVYAPCPQFVAGFLSSRQAHKYCNLDGTWFRHPVTKHIWSNYTACVDTHDLQFRNLVNSLYVGGYSISLVALLLSLFIFFYFRSLRCRRITIHKNLFTSFIINNLCWILWYIHVIAQPHVIEENPDWCQVLHVVTQYFLLCNYLWMFCEGLYLHTLLVMAFIAEDKILKWFLLIGWGFPLLPAIGYGVARRMDPEASKM
;
A
#
# COMPACT_ATOMS: atom_id res chain seq x y z
N MET A 1 -10.32 47.35 -34.15
CA MET A 1 -9.22 47.13 -33.19
C MET A 1 -9.15 45.63 -32.97
N CYS A 2 -8.10 44.99 -33.49
CA CYS A 2 -8.05 43.55 -33.73
C CYS A 2 -7.90 42.76 -32.43
N ILE A 3 -8.77 41.77 -32.25
CA ILE A 3 -8.59 40.70 -31.27
C ILE A 3 -7.54 39.77 -31.88
N VAL A 4 -6.33 39.77 -31.33
CA VAL A 4 -5.32 38.75 -31.66
C VAL A 4 -5.83 37.45 -31.04
N SER A 5 -6.37 36.58 -31.87
CA SER A 5 -6.72 35.21 -31.53
C SER A 5 -5.44 34.44 -31.27
N ASP A 6 -5.12 34.25 -29.99
CA ASP A 6 -3.92 33.57 -29.53
C ASP A 6 -4.03 32.05 -29.81
N PRO A 7 -3.22 31.49 -30.72
CA PRO A 7 -3.21 30.05 -30.99
C PRO A 7 -2.75 29.23 -29.78
N GLU A 8 -2.05 29.82 -28.81
CA GLU A 8 -1.63 29.14 -27.57
C GLU A 8 -2.81 28.88 -26.63
N LEU A 9 -3.79 29.78 -26.56
CA LEU A 9 -4.96 29.63 -25.70
C LEU A 9 -5.89 28.51 -26.21
N LYS A 10 -6.02 28.37 -27.53
CA LYS A 10 -6.76 27.26 -28.15
C LYS A 10 -6.02 25.92 -28.04
N LEU A 11 -4.69 25.94 -28.03
CA LEU A 11 -3.88 24.75 -27.80
C LEU A 11 -3.99 24.32 -26.33
N LEU A 12 -4.00 25.26 -25.39
CA LEU A 12 -4.26 25.02 -23.97
C LEU A 12 -5.68 24.49 -23.71
N GLU A 13 -6.70 25.03 -24.38
CA GLU A 13 -8.08 24.52 -24.34
C GLU A 13 -8.20 23.11 -24.95
N ALA A 14 -7.52 22.84 -26.08
CA ALA A 14 -7.49 21.51 -26.68
C ALA A 14 -6.73 20.48 -25.82
N ILE A 15 -5.64 20.88 -25.17
CA ILE A 15 -4.86 20.05 -24.24
C ILE A 15 -5.68 19.78 -22.95
N THR A 16 -6.43 20.77 -22.45
CA THR A 16 -7.34 20.53 -21.31
C THR A 16 -8.51 19.62 -21.67
N GLN A 17 -8.94 19.61 -22.94
CA GLN A 17 -10.01 18.74 -23.43
C GLN A 17 -9.53 17.29 -23.66
N ASP A 18 -8.30 17.08 -24.17
CA ASP A 18 -7.67 15.74 -24.27
C ASP A 18 -7.26 15.17 -22.90
N ILE A 19 -6.92 16.02 -21.93
CA ILE A 19 -6.70 15.64 -20.53
C ILE A 19 -8.03 15.35 -19.81
N GLY A 20 -9.13 16.00 -20.21
CA GLY A 20 -10.46 15.86 -19.62
C GLY A 20 -11.06 14.45 -19.74
N ASP A 21 -10.67 13.68 -20.76
CA ASP A 21 -11.14 12.29 -20.94
C ASP A 21 -10.28 11.23 -20.23
N PHE A 22 -9.12 11.61 -19.68
CA PHE A 22 -8.23 10.73 -18.89
C PHE A 22 -8.06 11.16 -17.42
N VAL A 23 -8.67 12.28 -17.02
CA VAL A 23 -8.74 12.75 -15.64
C VAL A 23 -10.19 12.66 -15.17
N PRO A 24 -10.61 11.54 -14.55
CA PRO A 24 -11.90 11.49 -13.89
C PRO A 24 -11.85 12.45 -12.70
N TRP A 25 -12.85 13.32 -12.62
CA TRP A 25 -13.23 14.25 -11.56
C TRP A 25 -12.39 15.53 -11.34
N GLU A 26 -12.88 16.63 -11.90
CA GLU A 26 -12.98 17.89 -11.17
C GLU A 26 -14.36 17.94 -10.47
N GLN A 27 -14.54 17.11 -9.44
CA GLN A 27 -15.60 17.30 -8.45
C GLN A 27 -15.25 16.70 -7.08
N SER A 28 -14.04 16.99 -6.61
CA SER A 28 -13.68 16.89 -5.19
C SER A 28 -12.64 17.96 -4.86
N SER A 29 -13.06 19.22 -5.01
CA SER A 29 -12.41 20.32 -4.31
C SER A 29 -12.47 20.05 -2.80
N LEU A 30 -11.30 20.13 -2.17
CA LEU A 30 -10.99 20.04 -0.74
C LEU A 30 -10.52 18.66 -0.23
N ARG A 31 -9.21 18.62 0.09
CA ARG A 31 -8.57 17.96 1.26
C ARG A 31 -7.71 16.72 0.93
N GLY A 32 -6.38 16.93 0.95
CA GLY A 32 -5.35 15.89 1.10
C GLY A 32 -4.61 15.52 -0.18
N GLU A 33 -3.75 16.41 -0.67
CA GLU A 33 -2.86 16.10 -1.80
C GLU A 33 -1.86 15.00 -1.41
N ASN A 34 -1.99 13.83 -2.02
CA ASN A 34 -0.98 12.78 -1.92
C ASN A 34 0.28 13.26 -2.68
N TRP A 35 1.42 13.32 -1.98
CA TRP A 35 2.72 13.74 -2.53
C TRP A 35 3.05 13.08 -3.88
N GLN A 36 2.70 11.80 -4.06
CA GLN A 36 2.92 11.09 -5.33
C GLN A 36 2.16 11.72 -6.50
N TRP A 37 0.94 12.21 -6.26
CA TRP A 37 0.13 12.86 -7.28
C TRP A 37 0.66 14.25 -7.63
N GLN A 38 1.07 15.03 -6.63
CA GLN A 38 1.72 16.32 -6.86
C GLN A 38 3.00 16.15 -7.67
N GLU A 39 3.83 15.16 -7.32
CA GLU A 39 5.08 14.87 -8.02
C GLU A 39 4.83 14.41 -9.46
N LYS A 40 3.83 13.56 -9.70
CA LYS A 40 3.41 13.18 -11.05
C LYS A 40 2.97 14.39 -11.89
N ILE A 41 2.18 15.29 -11.31
CA ILE A 41 1.75 16.53 -11.98
C ILE A 41 2.95 17.42 -12.30
N ASN A 42 3.88 17.58 -11.36
CA ASN A 42 5.08 18.38 -11.57
C ASN A 42 5.97 17.81 -12.68
N GLN A 43 6.17 16.48 -12.72
CA GLN A 43 6.92 15.86 -13.81
C GLN A 43 6.24 16.02 -15.17
N PHE A 44 4.91 15.93 -15.24
CA PHE A 44 4.18 16.18 -16.47
C PHE A 44 4.32 17.64 -16.92
N LYS A 45 4.22 18.61 -16.01
CA LYS A 45 4.43 20.03 -16.33
C LYS A 45 5.83 20.29 -16.89
N ASN A 46 6.86 19.73 -16.26
CA ASN A 46 8.24 19.84 -16.76
C ASN A 46 8.37 19.22 -18.16
N CYS A 47 7.76 18.05 -18.41
CA CYS A 47 7.75 17.44 -19.75
C CYS A 47 7.08 18.33 -20.81
N LEU A 48 5.97 18.97 -20.43
CA LEU A 48 5.23 19.85 -21.31
C LEU A 48 6.10 21.02 -21.77
N GLU A 49 6.71 21.73 -20.82
CA GLU A 49 7.56 22.90 -21.08
C GLU A 49 8.88 22.52 -21.76
N ASP A 50 9.60 21.53 -21.21
CA ASP A 50 10.96 21.21 -21.63
C ASP A 50 11.01 20.38 -22.92
N VAL A 51 9.94 19.69 -23.31
CA VAL A 51 9.97 18.77 -24.45
C VAL A 51 8.80 19.01 -25.38
N LEU A 52 7.56 18.88 -24.91
CA LEU A 52 6.41 18.85 -25.82
C LEU A 52 6.17 20.19 -26.53
N LEU A 53 6.40 21.32 -25.86
CA LEU A 53 6.20 22.67 -26.41
C LEU A 53 7.40 23.22 -27.20
N ARG A 54 8.55 22.54 -27.22
CA ARG A 54 9.70 23.00 -28.03
C ARG A 54 9.33 23.03 -29.52
N PRO A 55 9.92 23.92 -30.34
CA PRO A 55 9.74 23.85 -31.78
C PRO A 55 10.20 22.47 -32.31
N PRO A 56 9.56 21.96 -33.38
CA PRO A 56 9.99 20.71 -34.01
C PRO A 56 11.42 20.84 -34.54
N PRO A 57 12.21 19.75 -34.55
CA PRO A 57 13.58 19.78 -35.04
C PRO A 57 13.60 20.16 -36.53
N LEU A 58 14.61 20.93 -36.94
CA LEU A 58 14.87 21.22 -38.34
C LEU A 58 15.43 19.93 -38.98
N LEU A 59 14.56 19.16 -39.62
CA LEU A 59 14.94 17.94 -40.33
C LEU A 59 15.47 18.32 -41.72
N GLU A 60 16.69 17.87 -42.05
CA GLU A 60 17.25 18.04 -43.39
C GLU A 60 16.82 16.84 -44.28
N GLY A 61 15.92 17.08 -45.24
CA GLY A 61 15.52 16.06 -46.23
C GLY A 61 14.35 15.16 -45.80
N ASN A 62 14.45 13.85 -46.11
CA ASN A 62 13.38 12.84 -45.91
C ASN A 62 13.55 12.07 -44.59
N GLU A 63 14.18 12.69 -43.59
CA GLU A 63 14.46 12.08 -42.29
C GLU A 63 13.17 11.98 -41.46
N THR A 64 12.77 10.75 -41.14
CA THR A 64 11.66 10.49 -40.23
C THR A 64 12.19 10.36 -38.80
N VAL A 65 11.53 10.97 -37.83
CA VAL A 65 11.86 10.82 -36.39
C VAL A 65 10.69 10.20 -35.64
N CYS A 66 11.00 9.48 -34.56
CA CYS A 66 9.97 9.13 -33.60
C CYS A 66 9.53 10.39 -32.85
N PRO A 67 8.23 10.71 -32.83
CA PRO A 67 7.74 11.95 -32.26
C PRO A 67 7.86 11.94 -30.74
N ARG A 68 8.22 13.07 -30.16
CA ARG A 68 8.17 13.28 -28.70
C ARG A 68 6.81 12.94 -28.10
N THR A 69 6.81 12.38 -26.89
CA THR A 69 5.57 11.91 -26.23
C THR A 69 5.75 11.79 -24.72
N TRP A 70 4.65 11.97 -23.99
CA TRP A 70 4.51 11.57 -22.60
C TRP A 70 3.76 10.24 -22.54
N ASP A 71 4.27 9.26 -21.79
CA ASP A 71 3.64 7.94 -21.65
C ASP A 71 2.90 7.73 -20.32
N GLY A 72 2.75 8.80 -19.54
CA GLY A 72 2.16 8.76 -18.19
C GLY A 72 3.20 8.73 -17.08
N TRP A 73 4.43 8.30 -17.37
CA TRP A 73 5.51 8.10 -16.38
C TRP A 73 6.76 8.91 -16.68
N SER A 74 7.20 9.00 -17.95
CA SER A 74 8.38 9.77 -18.33
C SER A 74 8.19 10.48 -19.67
N CYS A 75 9.02 11.51 -19.85
CA CYS A 75 9.03 12.32 -21.05
C CYS A 75 10.03 11.78 -22.06
N TRP A 76 9.60 11.63 -23.31
CA TRP A 76 10.43 11.12 -24.40
C TRP A 76 10.58 12.20 -25.47
N ASP A 77 11.83 12.52 -25.81
CA ASP A 77 12.17 13.52 -26.82
C ASP A 77 12.20 12.92 -28.24
N ASP A 78 12.27 13.78 -29.25
CA ASP A 78 12.39 13.34 -30.64
C ASP A 78 13.64 12.49 -30.82
N THR A 79 13.47 11.31 -31.41
CA THR A 79 14.54 10.31 -31.50
C THR A 79 14.69 9.82 -32.94
N LEU A 80 15.94 9.74 -33.40
CA LEU A 80 16.27 9.23 -34.72
C LEU A 80 15.95 7.73 -34.86
N PRO A 81 15.59 7.25 -36.06
CA PRO A 81 15.32 5.84 -36.31
C PRO A 81 16.51 4.95 -35.95
N GLY A 82 16.25 3.82 -35.31
CA GLY A 82 17.28 2.87 -34.88
C GLY A 82 17.99 3.25 -33.58
N HIS A 83 17.68 4.40 -32.98
CA HIS A 83 18.26 4.82 -31.69
C HIS A 83 17.37 4.47 -30.50
N THR A 84 18.02 4.28 -29.34
CA THR A 84 17.37 4.11 -28.04
C THR A 84 17.59 5.38 -27.22
N VAL A 85 16.50 5.92 -26.68
CA VAL A 85 16.52 7.07 -25.77
C VAL A 85 16.33 6.59 -24.33
N TYR A 86 16.91 7.32 -23.38
CA TYR A 86 16.89 6.99 -21.95
C TYR A 86 16.29 8.14 -21.15
N ALA A 87 15.52 7.81 -20.13
CA ALA A 87 14.94 8.75 -19.18
C ALA A 87 15.16 8.25 -17.74
N PRO A 88 15.39 9.14 -16.75
CA PRO A 88 15.48 8.73 -15.35
C PRO A 88 14.17 8.12 -14.88
N CYS A 89 14.25 7.14 -13.98
CA CYS A 89 13.04 6.51 -13.43
C CYS A 89 12.27 7.50 -12.52
N PRO A 90 10.93 7.59 -12.66
CA PRO A 90 10.12 8.51 -11.86
C PRO A 90 10.11 8.15 -10.38
N GLN A 91 10.21 9.14 -9.50
CA GLN A 91 10.22 8.96 -8.04
C GLN A 91 8.83 8.71 -7.45
N PHE A 92 7.77 9.17 -8.12
CA PHE A 92 6.40 9.01 -7.62
C PHE A 92 5.90 7.56 -7.70
N VAL A 93 6.55 6.70 -8.48
CA VAL A 93 6.21 5.27 -8.59
C VAL A 93 6.87 4.50 -7.45
N ALA A 94 6.05 3.88 -6.60
CA ALA A 94 6.54 3.10 -5.47
C ALA A 94 7.42 1.92 -5.93
N GLY A 95 8.60 1.77 -5.32
CA GLY A 95 9.54 0.69 -5.63
C GLY A 95 10.50 0.97 -6.80
N PHE A 96 10.46 2.17 -7.39
CA PHE A 96 11.42 2.59 -8.41
C PHE A 96 12.63 3.31 -7.80
N LEU A 97 13.80 3.09 -8.40
CA LEU A 97 15.05 3.79 -8.07
C LEU A 97 15.34 4.90 -9.09
N SER A 98 15.32 6.16 -8.64
CA SER A 98 15.60 7.33 -9.49
C SER A 98 17.03 7.40 -10.03
N SER A 99 17.97 6.66 -9.43
CA SER A 99 19.34 6.52 -9.93
C SER A 99 19.44 5.64 -11.18
N ARG A 100 18.37 4.91 -11.52
CA ARG A 100 18.30 4.05 -12.71
C ARG A 100 17.56 4.76 -13.84
N GLN A 101 17.62 4.18 -15.03
CA GLN A 101 17.02 4.75 -16.24
C GLN A 101 16.10 3.74 -16.93
N ALA A 102 14.97 4.25 -17.38
CA ALA A 102 14.09 3.59 -18.34
C ALA A 102 14.56 3.89 -19.77
N HIS A 103 14.16 3.05 -20.73
CA HIS A 103 14.51 3.29 -22.13
C HIS A 103 13.36 3.03 -23.10
N LYS A 104 13.45 3.66 -24.27
CA LYS A 104 12.48 3.53 -25.35
C LYS A 104 13.20 3.45 -26.68
N TYR A 105 12.76 2.54 -27.56
CA TYR A 105 13.39 2.27 -28.84
C TYR A 105 12.59 2.86 -29.99
N CYS A 106 13.27 3.59 -30.88
CA CYS A 106 12.72 4.08 -32.13
C CYS A 106 13.04 3.11 -33.27
N ASN A 107 12.00 2.58 -33.94
CA ASN A 107 12.19 1.68 -35.08
C ASN A 107 12.79 2.43 -36.28
N LEU A 108 13.34 1.66 -37.23
CA LEU A 108 13.89 2.21 -38.49
C LEU A 108 12.84 2.94 -39.34
N ASP A 109 11.56 2.61 -39.17
CA ASP A 109 10.43 3.24 -39.88
C ASP A 109 10.00 4.58 -39.27
N GLY A 110 10.72 5.11 -38.28
CA GLY A 110 10.37 6.37 -37.59
C GLY A 110 9.18 6.26 -36.64
N THR A 111 8.85 5.05 -36.18
CA THR A 111 7.77 4.80 -35.22
C THR A 111 8.30 4.21 -33.92
N TRP A 112 7.68 4.56 -32.79
CA TRP A 112 8.04 3.95 -31.51
C TRP A 112 7.79 2.44 -31.52
N PHE A 113 8.68 1.70 -30.85
CA PHE A 113 8.52 0.28 -30.65
C PHE A 113 7.16 -0.04 -29.99
N ARG A 114 6.51 -1.08 -30.50
CA ARG A 114 5.21 -1.56 -30.01
C ARG A 114 5.39 -2.95 -29.40
N HIS A 115 4.76 -3.17 -28.25
CA HIS A 115 4.84 -4.46 -27.58
C HIS A 115 4.23 -5.57 -28.45
N PRO A 116 4.86 -6.76 -28.57
CA PRO A 116 4.42 -7.81 -29.49
C PRO A 116 3.02 -8.34 -29.21
N VAL A 117 2.60 -8.34 -27.93
CA VAL A 117 1.28 -8.85 -27.50
C VAL A 117 0.19 -7.77 -27.55
N THR A 118 0.44 -6.60 -26.94
CA THR A 118 -0.58 -5.57 -26.74
C THR A 118 -0.66 -4.58 -27.89
N LYS A 119 0.34 -4.54 -28.79
CA LYS A 119 0.48 -3.61 -29.93
C LYS A 119 0.47 -2.12 -29.58
N HIS A 120 0.44 -1.78 -28.29
CA HIS A 120 0.61 -0.43 -27.79
C HIS A 120 2.08 -0.02 -27.83
N ILE A 121 2.31 1.30 -27.93
CA ILE A 121 3.64 1.89 -27.80
C ILE A 121 4.21 1.49 -26.44
N TRP A 122 5.47 1.05 -26.41
CA TRP A 122 6.07 0.46 -25.22
C TRP A 122 7.34 1.16 -24.80
N SER A 123 7.47 1.35 -23.49
CA SER A 123 8.64 1.89 -22.80
C SER A 123 9.12 0.85 -21.78
N ASN A 124 10.43 0.61 -21.69
CA ASN A 124 11.00 -0.38 -20.80
C ASN A 124 11.38 0.23 -19.44
N TYR A 125 10.60 -0.11 -18.42
CA TYR A 125 10.85 0.27 -17.02
C TYR A 125 11.37 -0.87 -16.15
N THR A 126 11.71 -2.04 -16.72
CA THR A 126 12.16 -3.20 -15.94
C THR A 126 13.43 -2.90 -15.15
N ALA A 127 14.31 -2.05 -15.68
CA ALA A 127 15.51 -1.62 -14.97
C ALA A 127 15.21 -0.75 -13.73
N CYS A 128 14.07 -0.06 -13.69
CA CYS A 128 13.72 0.86 -12.61
C CYS A 128 13.37 0.17 -11.30
N VAL A 129 12.92 -1.09 -11.35
CA VAL A 129 12.45 -1.84 -10.18
C VAL A 129 13.61 -2.21 -9.26
N ASP A 130 13.49 -1.87 -7.97
CA ASP A 130 14.42 -2.37 -6.95
C ASP A 130 14.16 -3.84 -6.63
N THR A 131 14.86 -4.71 -7.35
CA THR A 131 14.76 -6.16 -7.16
C THR A 131 15.26 -6.62 -5.79
N HIS A 132 16.20 -5.91 -5.17
CA HIS A 132 16.76 -6.31 -3.88
C HIS A 132 15.76 -6.02 -2.75
N ASP A 133 15.16 -4.82 -2.75
CA ASP A 133 14.10 -4.47 -1.80
C ASP A 133 12.89 -5.41 -1.97
N LEU A 134 12.48 -5.69 -3.22
CA LEU A 134 11.39 -6.61 -3.50
C LEU A 134 11.65 -8.03 -2.98
N GLN A 135 12.86 -8.57 -3.21
CA GLN A 135 13.26 -9.89 -2.71
C GLN A 135 13.28 -9.93 -1.19
N PHE A 136 13.81 -8.89 -0.54
CA PHE A 136 13.86 -8.79 0.91
C PHE A 136 12.45 -8.75 1.51
N ARG A 137 11.55 -7.91 0.97
CA ARG A 137 10.14 -7.85 1.41
C ARG A 137 9.43 -9.18 1.26
N ASN A 138 9.63 -9.88 0.13
CA ASN A 138 9.04 -11.19 -0.11
C ASN A 138 9.54 -12.25 0.87
N LEU A 139 10.85 -12.26 1.17
CA LEU A 139 11.43 -13.15 2.18
C LEU A 139 10.81 -12.90 3.55
N VAL A 140 10.78 -11.64 3.99
CA VAL A 140 10.23 -11.24 5.28
C VAL A 140 8.74 -11.61 5.38
N ASN A 141 7.96 -11.32 4.33
CA ASN A 141 6.54 -11.70 4.28
C ASN A 141 6.34 -13.21 4.38
N SER A 142 7.14 -13.99 3.64
CA SER A 142 7.08 -15.46 3.69
C SER A 142 7.43 -16.01 5.08
N LEU A 143 8.40 -15.41 5.77
CA LEU A 143 8.77 -15.81 7.13
C LEU A 143 7.64 -15.53 8.12
N TYR A 144 7.02 -14.35 8.06
CA TYR A 144 5.88 -14.01 8.92
C TYR A 144 4.68 -14.93 8.70
N VAL A 145 4.25 -15.11 7.43
CA VAL A 145 3.11 -15.97 7.11
C VAL A 145 3.38 -17.42 7.53
N GLY A 146 4.58 -17.93 7.26
CA GLY A 146 5.00 -19.28 7.68
C GLY A 146 4.98 -19.43 9.21
N GLY A 147 5.57 -18.48 9.93
CA GLY A 147 5.64 -18.49 11.40
C GLY A 147 4.27 -18.44 12.06
N TYR A 148 3.40 -17.52 11.62
CA TYR A 148 2.03 -17.42 12.15
C TYR A 148 1.21 -18.67 11.86
N SER A 149 1.38 -19.30 10.69
CA SER A 149 0.67 -20.52 10.31
C SER A 149 1.05 -21.70 11.21
N ILE A 150 2.35 -21.90 11.46
CA ILE A 150 2.85 -22.96 12.35
C ILE A 150 2.34 -22.73 13.78
N SER A 151 2.43 -21.50 14.28
CA SER A 151 1.92 -21.13 15.61
C SER A 151 0.42 -21.38 15.73
N LEU A 152 -0.36 -21.01 14.71
CA LEU A 152 -1.80 -21.21 14.66
C LEU A 152 -2.19 -22.69 14.78
N VAL A 153 -1.51 -23.58 14.04
CA VAL A 153 -1.76 -25.03 14.12
C VAL A 153 -1.48 -25.57 15.53
N ALA A 154 -0.35 -25.18 16.13
CA ALA A 154 0.01 -25.60 17.48
C ALA A 154 -1.00 -25.10 18.54
N LEU A 155 -1.44 -23.84 18.42
CA LEU A 155 -2.43 -23.25 19.32
C LEU A 155 -3.81 -23.90 19.19
N LEU A 156 -4.25 -24.21 17.97
CA LEU A 156 -5.51 -24.92 17.73
C LEU A 156 -5.48 -26.33 18.35
N LEU A 157 -4.38 -27.06 18.20
CA LEU A 157 -4.21 -28.37 18.82
C LEU A 157 -4.24 -28.28 20.35
N SER A 158 -3.54 -27.31 20.93
CA SER A 158 -3.51 -27.07 22.37
C SER A 158 -4.91 -26.72 22.92
N LEU A 159 -5.60 -25.81 22.24
CA LEU A 159 -6.96 -25.39 22.62
C LEU A 159 -7.94 -26.56 22.52
N PHE A 160 -7.83 -27.39 21.48
CA PHE A 160 -8.62 -28.61 21.31
C PHE A 160 -8.45 -29.58 22.48
N ILE A 161 -7.21 -29.85 22.90
CA ILE A 161 -6.90 -30.71 24.06
C ILE A 161 -7.58 -30.16 25.33
N PHE A 162 -7.48 -28.86 25.59
CA PHE A 162 -8.10 -28.23 26.76
C PHE A 162 -9.63 -28.22 26.74
N PHE A 163 -10.26 -28.28 25.56
CA PHE A 163 -11.71 -28.44 25.44
C PHE A 163 -12.15 -29.90 25.58
N TYR A 164 -11.42 -30.83 24.97
CA TYR A 164 -11.73 -32.27 24.97
C TYR A 164 -11.65 -32.88 26.38
N PHE A 165 -10.54 -32.64 27.11
CA PHE A 165 -10.36 -33.21 28.44
C PHE A 165 -11.10 -32.40 29.49
N ARG A 166 -12.36 -32.79 29.76
CA ARG A 166 -13.20 -32.20 30.83
C ARG A 166 -12.52 -32.26 32.21
N SER A 167 -11.66 -33.25 32.45
CA SER A 167 -10.91 -33.41 33.70
C SER A 167 -9.87 -32.30 33.96
N LEU A 168 -9.41 -31.60 32.92
CA LEU A 168 -8.42 -30.51 33.05
C LEU A 168 -9.09 -29.14 33.27
N ARG A 169 -10.40 -29.10 33.48
CA ARG A 169 -11.16 -27.83 33.58
C ARG A 169 -11.01 -27.20 34.96
N CYS A 170 -9.98 -26.37 35.11
CA CYS A 170 -9.76 -25.51 36.28
C CYS A 170 -9.97 -24.03 35.94
N ARG A 171 -10.09 -23.18 36.97
CA ARG A 171 -10.11 -21.71 36.83
C ARG A 171 -8.94 -21.19 35.99
N ARG A 172 -7.73 -21.60 36.34
CA ARG A 172 -6.48 -21.28 35.61
C ARG A 172 -6.57 -21.60 34.12
N ILE A 173 -7.07 -22.79 33.79
CA ILE A 173 -7.20 -23.25 32.40
C ILE A 173 -8.22 -22.42 31.62
N THR A 174 -9.21 -21.80 32.29
CA THR A 174 -10.13 -20.88 31.63
C THR A 174 -9.42 -19.58 31.20
N ILE A 175 -8.47 -19.08 31.99
CA ILE A 175 -7.64 -17.93 31.60
C ILE A 175 -6.72 -18.30 30.43
N HIS A 176 -6.07 -19.47 30.49
CA HIS A 176 -5.22 -19.94 29.39
C HIS A 176 -6.00 -20.17 28.10
N LYS A 177 -7.26 -20.64 28.16
CA LYS A 177 -8.15 -20.76 27.00
C LYS A 177 -8.42 -19.41 26.34
N ASN A 178 -8.71 -18.38 27.13
CA ASN A 178 -8.93 -17.02 26.60
C ASN A 178 -7.64 -16.45 25.99
N LEU A 179 -6.49 -16.67 26.62
CA LEU A 179 -5.18 -16.29 26.09
C LEU A 179 -4.87 -16.98 24.76
N PHE A 180 -5.06 -18.31 24.67
CA PHE A 180 -4.85 -19.02 23.41
C PHE A 180 -5.84 -18.60 22.33
N THR A 181 -7.07 -18.27 22.72
CA THR A 181 -8.07 -17.72 21.79
C THR A 181 -7.64 -16.35 21.25
N SER A 182 -7.10 -15.47 22.09
CA SER A 182 -6.59 -14.16 21.64
C SER A 182 -5.40 -14.31 20.71
N PHE A 183 -4.48 -15.25 20.97
CA PHE A 183 -3.39 -15.58 20.05
C PHE A 183 -3.88 -16.13 18.70
N ILE A 184 -4.88 -17.02 18.71
CA ILE A 184 -5.46 -17.57 17.47
C ILE A 184 -6.04 -16.45 16.62
N ILE A 185 -6.87 -15.58 17.20
CA ILE A 185 -7.50 -14.48 16.44
C ILE A 185 -6.44 -13.48 15.96
N ASN A 186 -5.46 -13.12 16.80
CA ASN A 186 -4.37 -12.24 16.40
C ASN A 186 -3.57 -12.82 15.23
N ASN A 187 -3.18 -14.10 15.30
CA ASN A 187 -2.45 -14.76 14.20
C ASN A 187 -3.28 -14.80 12.92
N LEU A 188 -4.59 -15.05 13.01
CA LEU A 188 -5.48 -15.02 11.85
C LEU A 188 -5.56 -13.61 11.22
N CYS A 189 -5.72 -12.57 12.03
CA CYS A 189 -5.75 -11.18 11.54
C CYS A 189 -4.43 -10.80 10.84
N TRP A 190 -3.28 -11.14 11.44
CA TRP A 190 -1.98 -10.89 10.80
C TRP A 190 -1.80 -11.66 9.50
N ILE A 191 -2.20 -12.93 9.44
CA ILE A 191 -2.15 -13.71 8.18
C ILE A 191 -3.00 -13.03 7.10
N LEU A 192 -4.22 -12.60 7.43
CA LEU A 192 -5.08 -11.88 6.48
C LEU A 192 -4.45 -10.56 6.04
N TRP A 193 -3.85 -9.80 6.95
CA TRP A 193 -3.13 -8.56 6.64
C TRP A 193 -1.95 -8.81 5.68
N TYR A 194 -1.09 -9.78 5.96
CA TYR A 194 0.08 -10.08 5.14
C TYR A 194 -0.30 -10.60 3.73
N ILE A 195 -1.35 -11.40 3.61
CA ILE A 195 -1.80 -11.96 2.33
C ILE A 195 -2.57 -10.92 1.50
N HIS A 196 -3.49 -10.17 2.11
CA HIS A 196 -4.38 -9.29 1.34
C HIS A 196 -3.87 -7.86 1.17
N VAL A 197 -3.06 -7.36 2.10
CA VAL A 197 -2.56 -5.97 2.07
C VAL A 197 -1.09 -5.94 1.65
N ILE A 198 -0.22 -6.67 2.35
CA ILE A 198 1.23 -6.59 2.12
C ILE A 198 1.64 -7.25 0.79
N ALA A 199 1.02 -8.38 0.42
CA ALA A 199 1.34 -9.05 -0.84
C ALA A 199 0.80 -8.32 -2.09
N GLN A 200 -0.13 -7.36 -1.92
CA GLN A 200 -0.83 -6.68 -3.00
C GLN A 200 -0.68 -5.16 -2.87
N PRO A 201 0.40 -4.56 -3.41
CA PRO A 201 0.68 -3.14 -3.23
C PRO A 201 -0.41 -2.21 -3.78
N HIS A 202 -1.16 -2.65 -4.79
CA HIS A 202 -2.27 -1.88 -5.36
C HIS A 202 -3.37 -1.55 -4.34
N VAL A 203 -3.61 -2.45 -3.37
CA VAL A 203 -4.63 -2.25 -2.33
C VAL A 203 -4.25 -1.10 -1.38
N ILE A 204 -2.95 -0.92 -1.15
CA ILE A 204 -2.44 0.15 -0.30
C ILE A 204 -2.63 1.50 -0.99
N GLU A 205 -2.40 1.56 -2.30
CA GLU A 205 -2.59 2.78 -3.11
C GLU A 205 -4.06 3.17 -3.25
N GLU A 206 -4.93 2.20 -3.51
CA GLU A 206 -6.39 2.43 -3.62
C GLU A 206 -7.04 2.74 -2.27
N ASN A 207 -6.43 2.27 -1.16
CA ASN A 207 -6.88 2.46 0.23
C ASN A 207 -8.40 2.27 0.43
N PRO A 208 -8.95 1.07 0.13
CA PRO A 208 -10.37 0.81 0.27
C PRO A 208 -10.80 0.72 1.75
N ASP A 209 -12.07 1.01 2.03
CA ASP A 209 -12.63 1.00 3.39
C ASP A 209 -12.37 -0.31 4.15
N TRP A 210 -12.41 -1.45 3.47
CA TRP A 210 -12.17 -2.76 4.10
C TRP A 210 -10.72 -2.92 4.59
N CYS A 211 -9.75 -2.31 3.91
CA CYS A 211 -8.34 -2.36 4.31
C CYS A 211 -8.14 -1.59 5.62
N GLN A 212 -8.78 -0.44 5.74
CA GLN A 212 -8.75 0.38 6.96
C GLN A 212 -9.41 -0.35 8.14
N VAL A 213 -10.56 -0.97 7.91
CA VAL A 213 -11.24 -1.77 8.94
C VAL A 213 -10.37 -2.95 9.37
N LEU A 214 -9.78 -3.68 8.41
CA LEU A 214 -8.88 -4.79 8.71
C LEU A 214 -7.67 -4.33 9.53
N HIS A 215 -7.11 -3.16 9.23
CA HIS A 215 -6.01 -2.59 10.00
C HIS A 215 -6.42 -2.34 11.46
N VAL A 216 -7.53 -1.62 11.68
CA VAL A 216 -8.04 -1.30 13.03
C VAL A 216 -8.36 -2.58 13.80
N VAL A 217 -8.98 -3.57 13.15
CA VAL A 217 -9.29 -4.88 13.75
C VAL A 217 -8.02 -5.62 14.15
N THR A 218 -6.99 -5.62 13.29
CA THR A 218 -5.69 -6.24 13.58
C THR A 218 -5.03 -5.59 14.81
N GLN A 219 -5.04 -4.25 14.89
CA GLN A 219 -4.48 -3.53 16.04
C GLN A 219 -5.26 -3.79 17.34
N TYR A 220 -6.59 -3.90 17.27
CA TYR A 220 -7.42 -4.27 18.42
C TYR A 220 -7.03 -5.65 18.96
N PHE A 221 -6.94 -6.67 18.10
CA PHE A 221 -6.60 -8.03 18.55
C PHE A 221 -5.16 -8.17 19.03
N LEU A 222 -4.24 -7.38 18.48
CA LEU A 222 -2.87 -7.25 19.01
C LEU A 222 -2.89 -6.74 20.46
N LEU A 223 -3.66 -5.69 20.74
CA LEU A 223 -3.78 -5.15 22.09
C LEU A 223 -4.50 -6.12 23.05
N CYS A 224 -5.56 -6.79 22.59
CA CYS A 224 -6.19 -7.88 23.34
C CYS A 224 -5.18 -8.98 23.71
N ASN A 225 -4.30 -9.37 22.79
CA ASN A 225 -3.28 -10.36 23.06
C ASN A 225 -2.31 -9.91 24.17
N TYR A 226 -1.80 -8.68 24.09
CA TYR A 226 -0.95 -8.12 25.13
C TYR A 226 -1.64 -8.04 26.50
N LEU A 227 -2.91 -7.62 26.54
CA LEU A 227 -3.64 -7.56 27.80
C LEU A 227 -3.96 -8.94 28.36
N TRP A 228 -4.22 -9.95 27.54
CA TRP A 228 -4.41 -11.32 28.02
C TRP A 228 -3.11 -11.91 28.60
N MET A 229 -1.95 -11.63 27.99
CA MET A 229 -0.65 -11.99 28.57
C MET A 229 -0.43 -11.28 29.92
N PHE A 230 -0.79 -9.99 30.00
CA PHE A 230 -0.76 -9.25 31.25
C PHE A 230 -1.71 -9.83 32.31
N CYS A 231 -2.94 -10.18 31.94
CA CYS A 231 -3.94 -10.77 32.84
C CYS A 231 -3.47 -12.13 33.39
N GLU A 232 -2.81 -12.94 32.56
CA GLU A 232 -2.22 -14.20 33.02
C GLU A 232 -1.11 -13.95 34.06
N GLY A 233 -0.20 -13.01 33.78
CA GLY A 233 0.87 -12.64 34.71
C GLY A 233 0.34 -12.08 36.03
N LEU A 234 -0.66 -11.20 35.96
CA LEU A 234 -1.32 -10.63 37.14
C LEU A 234 -2.05 -11.72 37.93
N TYR A 235 -2.75 -12.64 37.26
CA TYR A 235 -3.42 -13.76 37.92
C TYR A 235 -2.44 -14.63 38.70
N LEU A 236 -1.28 -14.95 38.11
CA LEU A 236 -0.24 -15.73 38.78
C LEU A 236 0.30 -14.99 40.00
N HIS A 237 0.60 -13.70 39.87
CA HIS A 237 1.09 -12.89 40.99
C HIS A 237 0.06 -12.78 42.12
N THR A 238 -1.20 -12.50 41.80
CA THR A 238 -2.28 -12.41 42.80
C THR A 238 -2.49 -13.72 43.53
N LEU A 239 -2.39 -14.88 42.85
CA LEU A 239 -2.51 -16.19 43.49
C LEU A 239 -1.39 -16.46 44.50
N LEU A 240 -0.17 -15.96 44.22
CA LEU A 240 0.98 -16.13 45.12
C LEU A 240 0.91 -15.21 46.34
N VAL A 241 0.44 -13.96 46.18
CA VAL A 241 0.47 -12.95 47.25
C VAL A 241 -0.84 -12.91 48.04
N MET A 242 -2.00 -13.07 47.39
CA MET A 242 -3.32 -12.85 47.99
C MET A 242 -4.13 -14.15 48.01
N ALA A 243 -3.99 -14.92 49.10
CA ALA A 243 -4.57 -16.27 49.21
C ALA A 243 -6.10 -16.34 49.38
N PHE A 244 -6.80 -15.24 49.69
CA PHE A 244 -8.22 -15.26 50.13
C PHE A 244 -9.22 -14.53 49.24
N ILE A 245 -8.90 -14.25 47.97
CA ILE A 245 -9.83 -13.50 47.11
C ILE A 245 -10.81 -14.45 46.41
N ALA A 246 -12.09 -14.04 46.35
CA ALA A 246 -13.13 -14.72 45.58
C ALA A 246 -12.80 -14.71 44.08
N GLU A 247 -12.30 -15.85 43.59
CA GLU A 247 -11.84 -16.02 42.21
C GLU A 247 -12.91 -15.74 41.13
N ASP A 248 -14.22 -15.88 41.44
CA ASP A 248 -15.33 -15.63 40.50
C ASP A 248 -15.48 -14.17 40.11
N LYS A 249 -15.28 -13.28 41.07
CA LYS A 249 -15.33 -11.84 40.81
C LYS A 249 -14.09 -11.41 40.03
N ILE A 250 -12.92 -11.94 40.38
CA ILE A 250 -11.66 -11.65 39.67
C ILE A 250 -11.75 -12.05 38.19
N LEU A 251 -12.25 -13.24 37.89
CA LEU A 251 -12.31 -13.72 36.49
C LEU A 251 -13.21 -12.83 35.62
N LYS A 252 -14.33 -12.34 36.16
CA LYS A 252 -15.19 -11.38 35.44
C LYS A 252 -14.47 -10.05 35.18
N TRP A 253 -13.73 -9.54 36.16
CA TRP A 253 -12.91 -8.34 35.99
C TRP A 253 -11.81 -8.53 34.95
N PHE A 254 -11.11 -9.67 34.94
CA PHE A 254 -10.09 -9.97 33.94
C PHE A 254 -10.68 -10.13 32.53
N LEU A 255 -11.88 -10.69 32.40
CA LEU A 255 -12.57 -10.75 31.11
C LEU A 255 -12.91 -9.33 30.58
N LEU A 256 -13.36 -8.43 31.46
CA LEU A 256 -13.62 -7.03 31.11
C LEU A 256 -12.34 -6.28 30.74
N ILE A 257 -11.25 -6.52 31.46
CA ILE A 257 -9.95 -5.88 31.16
C ILE A 257 -9.37 -6.44 29.84
N GLY A 258 -9.38 -7.75 29.65
CA GLY A 258 -8.78 -8.39 28.47
C GLY A 258 -9.48 -8.06 27.15
N TRP A 259 -10.81 -7.96 27.14
CA TRP A 259 -11.59 -7.71 25.92
C TRP A 259 -12.17 -6.30 25.81
N GLY A 260 -12.54 -5.69 26.94
CA GLY A 260 -13.20 -4.38 26.99
C GLY A 260 -12.22 -3.22 26.95
N PHE A 261 -11.14 -3.25 27.74
CA PHE A 261 -10.17 -2.14 27.76
C PHE A 261 -9.51 -1.86 26.40
N PRO A 262 -9.11 -2.86 25.57
CA PRO A 262 -8.55 -2.62 24.24
C PRO A 262 -9.50 -1.89 23.27
N LEU A 263 -10.81 -1.95 23.53
CA LEU A 263 -11.81 -1.36 22.65
C LEU A 263 -11.74 0.18 22.69
N LEU A 264 -11.43 0.77 23.85
CA LEU A 264 -11.33 2.22 24.02
C LEU A 264 -10.24 2.86 23.14
N PRO A 265 -8.96 2.44 23.19
CA PRO A 265 -7.94 2.98 22.31
C PRO A 265 -8.15 2.57 20.85
N ALA A 266 -8.71 1.38 20.56
CA ALA A 266 -8.99 0.97 19.18
C ALA A 266 -10.07 1.85 18.51
N ILE A 267 -11.15 2.18 19.23
CA ILE A 267 -12.18 3.12 18.75
C ILE A 267 -11.58 4.52 18.63
N GLY A 268 -10.84 4.99 19.63
CA GLY A 268 -10.17 6.29 19.59
C GLY A 268 -9.25 6.42 18.38
N TYR A 269 -8.45 5.39 18.11
CA TYR A 269 -7.58 5.31 16.93
C TYR A 269 -8.36 5.26 15.62
N GLY A 270 -9.42 4.46 15.54
CA GLY A 270 -10.27 4.37 14.35
C GLY A 270 -10.99 5.69 14.03
N VAL A 271 -11.48 6.39 15.05
CA VAL A 271 -12.10 7.72 14.91
C VAL A 271 -11.04 8.74 14.50
N ALA A 272 -9.89 8.78 15.17
CA ALA A 272 -8.79 9.68 14.82
C ALA A 272 -8.33 9.46 13.38
N ARG A 273 -8.12 8.21 12.95
CA ARG A 273 -7.71 7.89 11.57
C ARG A 273 -8.78 8.24 10.53
N ARG A 274 -10.06 8.25 10.90
CA ARG A 274 -11.16 8.69 10.04
C ARG A 274 -11.29 10.22 9.97
N MET A 275 -10.92 10.92 11.06
CA MET A 275 -10.91 12.37 11.14
C MET A 275 -9.66 12.99 10.51
N ASP A 276 -8.51 12.28 10.57
CA ASP A 276 -7.22 12.67 10.03
C ASP A 276 -6.86 11.81 8.79
N PRO A 277 -7.35 12.17 7.59
CA PRO A 277 -7.03 11.45 6.35
C PRO A 277 -5.52 11.43 6.02
N GLU A 278 -4.72 12.34 6.60
CA GLU A 278 -3.25 12.34 6.47
C GLU A 278 -2.58 11.16 7.20
N ALA A 279 -3.13 10.71 8.33
CA ALA A 279 -2.58 9.56 9.09
C ALA A 279 -2.95 8.21 8.47
N SER A 280 -3.94 8.19 7.56
CA SER A 280 -4.46 6.96 6.94
C SER A 280 -3.56 6.34 5.86
N LYS A 281 -2.54 7.09 5.40
CA LYS A 281 -1.65 6.74 4.27
C LYS A 281 -0.18 6.51 4.68
N MET A 282 0.11 6.42 5.98
CA MET A 282 1.32 5.77 6.50
C MET A 282 1.03 4.32 6.87
#